data_AF-A0A4Z2HVA3-F1
#
_entry.id   AF-A0A4Z2HVA3-F1
#
_cell.length_a   1.000
_cell.length_b   1.000
_cell.length_c   1.000
_cell.angle_alpha   90.00
_cell.angle_beta   90.00
_cell.angle_gamma   90.00
#
_symmetry.space_group_name_H-M   'P 1'
#
loop_
_entity.id
_entity.type
_entity.pdbx_description
1 polymer ?
#
loop_
_entity_poly.entity_id
_entity_poly.type
_entity_poly.pdbx_seq_one_letter_code
_entity_poly.pdbx_strand_id
1 'polypeptide(L)'
;MSQLLDKIFLIFPNYCLGMSFSQFYQNYEFLSFCFSSPLSKWVCNVYNITYQTNYFSMSEPGVGRFLVALSLQGVVYIALLFVIELQCVHTLRRLLTSLGKRRKQLPLMEDAALLPEDRDVAEERKRVLECQPIIESMVGSPLVLQELSKVYSSGGNILAVDRLSLAVGKGECFGLLGFNGAGKTTTFKMLTCDESVTSGDAYIDGYSILRDIKKVQQRIGYCPQFDALLDHMTGRETLSMYARLRGIPEKYVCGCVENVLRSLLLEPHADKLVRSYSGGNKRKLSAAIALIGGPPVIFLDEPSTGMDPVARRLLWDAVTRTRESGKAIIITSHSMEECEALCTRLAVMVNGQFKCLGSPQHLKSKFGSGYTLLAKVHIEAELEDSDLQLFKDFIESTFPGSQLKDEHQGMVHYHLTDKTLTWAQVFGTLEAAKEKYQIEDYCVSQISLEQVFLSFAQFQHCTERGRK
;
A
#
# COMPACT_ATOMS: atom_id res chain seq x y z
N MET A 1 22.45 -7.60 56.67
CA MET A 1 21.51 -6.73 55.91
C MET A 1 22.15 -6.21 54.65
N SER A 2 23.22 -5.39 54.73
CA SER A 2 23.94 -4.84 53.56
C SER A 2 24.37 -5.91 52.52
N GLN A 3 25.08 -6.97 52.95
CA GLN A 3 25.50 -8.06 52.05
C GLN A 3 24.36 -8.86 51.38
N LEU A 4 23.14 -8.78 51.92
CA LEU A 4 21.97 -9.50 51.38
C LEU A 4 21.23 -8.61 50.37
N LEU A 5 21.19 -7.29 50.61
CA LEU A 5 20.72 -6.29 49.66
C LEU A 5 21.62 -6.23 48.42
N ASP A 6 22.94 -6.30 48.60
CA ASP A 6 23.90 -6.31 47.49
C ASP A 6 23.65 -7.48 46.53
N LYS A 7 23.31 -8.67 47.07
CA LYS A 7 22.98 -9.84 46.25
C LYS A 7 21.67 -9.70 45.47
N ILE A 8 20.68 -9.00 46.04
CA ILE A 8 19.38 -8.76 45.37
C ILE A 8 19.52 -7.69 44.29
N PHE A 9 20.27 -6.63 44.57
CA PHE A 9 20.45 -5.53 43.62
C PHE A 9 21.39 -5.84 42.46
N LEU A 10 22.09 -6.98 42.49
CA LEU A 10 22.82 -7.51 41.33
C LEU A 10 21.94 -7.69 40.10
N ILE A 11 20.61 -7.74 40.23
CA ILE A 11 19.65 -7.82 39.11
C ILE A 11 19.56 -6.50 38.32
N PHE A 12 19.93 -5.37 38.92
CA PHE A 12 19.82 -4.06 38.27
C PHE A 12 21.16 -3.64 37.64
N PRO A 13 21.21 -3.38 36.32
CA PRO A 13 22.45 -2.98 35.64
C PRO A 13 23.05 -1.67 36.19
N ASN A 14 22.20 -0.70 36.51
CA ASN A 14 22.62 0.60 37.05
C ASN A 14 23.31 0.47 38.40
N TYR A 15 22.81 -0.44 39.25
CA TYR A 15 23.42 -0.73 40.54
C TYR A 15 24.77 -1.43 40.37
N CYS A 16 24.85 -2.43 39.48
CA CYS A 16 26.11 -3.13 39.18
C CYS A 16 27.18 -2.18 38.66
N LEU A 17 26.82 -1.25 37.77
CA LEU A 17 27.74 -0.25 37.22
C LEU A 17 28.21 0.75 38.29
N GLY A 18 27.28 1.30 39.09
CA GLY A 18 27.61 2.23 40.17
C GLY A 18 28.52 1.60 41.25
N MET A 19 28.20 0.37 41.67
CA MET A 19 29.02 -0.36 42.65
C MET A 19 30.37 -0.81 42.08
N SER A 20 30.45 -1.12 40.77
CA SER A 20 31.72 -1.41 40.11
C SER A 20 32.68 -0.23 40.19
N PHE A 21 32.23 0.98 39.85
CA PHE A 21 33.05 2.19 39.95
C PHE A 21 33.42 2.53 41.40
N SER A 22 32.47 2.39 42.32
CA SER A 22 32.71 2.67 43.75
C SER A 22 33.75 1.73 44.36
N GLN A 23 33.62 0.41 44.14
CA GLN A 23 34.57 -0.58 44.67
C GLN A 23 35.93 -0.51 43.97
N PHE A 24 35.95 -0.20 42.67
CA PHE A 24 37.21 0.04 41.94
C PHE A 24 37.97 1.21 42.55
N TYR A 25 37.29 2.34 42.79
CA TYR A 25 37.89 3.53 43.39
C TYR A 25 38.34 3.27 44.83
N GLN A 26 37.51 2.63 45.65
CA GLN A 26 37.86 2.26 47.03
C GLN A 26 39.09 1.34 47.09
N ASN A 27 39.17 0.32 46.23
CA ASN A 27 40.31 -0.59 46.20
C ASN A 27 41.58 0.12 45.72
N TYR A 28 41.47 1.07 44.77
CA TYR A 28 42.60 1.92 44.36
C TYR A 28 43.11 2.80 45.49
N GLU A 29 42.23 3.48 46.22
CA GLU A 29 42.58 4.30 47.39
C GLU A 29 43.27 3.46 48.48
N PHE A 30 42.72 2.27 48.80
CA PHE A 30 43.32 1.39 49.80
C PHE A 30 44.70 0.86 49.36
N LEU A 31 44.87 0.50 48.09
CA LEU A 31 46.18 0.12 47.56
C LEU A 31 47.18 1.28 47.62
N SER A 32 46.79 2.46 47.15
CA SER A 32 47.64 3.66 47.18
C SER A 32 48.08 4.00 48.61
N PHE A 33 47.15 3.97 49.57
CA PHE A 33 47.44 4.26 50.97
C PHE A 33 48.32 3.18 51.63
N CYS A 34 47.99 1.89 51.49
CA CYS A 34 48.71 0.81 52.16
C CYS A 34 50.11 0.54 51.56
N PHE A 35 50.39 0.97 50.32
CA PHE A 35 51.71 0.88 49.69
C PHE A 35 52.58 2.15 49.84
N SER A 36 52.04 3.25 50.37
CA SER A 36 52.75 4.54 50.47
C SER A 36 53.93 4.55 51.46
N SER A 37 53.87 3.80 52.56
CA SER A 37 54.91 3.79 53.59
C SER A 37 54.88 2.52 54.47
N PRO A 38 55.98 2.18 55.16
CA PRO A 38 55.97 1.07 56.14
C PRO A 38 55.01 1.29 57.31
N LEU A 39 54.78 2.55 57.70
CA LEU A 39 53.86 2.94 58.77
C LEU A 39 52.40 2.73 58.33
N SER A 40 52.04 3.11 57.10
CA SER A 40 50.69 2.91 56.58
C SER A 40 50.37 1.43 56.36
N LYS A 41 51.34 0.60 55.98
CA LYS A 41 51.19 -0.86 55.94
C LYS A 41 50.88 -1.45 57.32
N TRP A 42 51.52 -0.93 58.38
CA TRP A 42 51.23 -1.32 59.76
C TRP A 42 49.82 -0.91 60.19
N VAL A 43 49.40 0.32 59.86
CA VAL A 43 48.03 0.82 60.10
C VAL A 43 46.99 -0.04 59.38
N CYS A 44 47.19 -0.39 58.11
CA CYS A 44 46.26 -1.24 57.37
C CYS A 44 46.11 -2.65 57.99
N ASN A 45 47.20 -3.21 58.53
CA ASN A 45 47.18 -4.50 59.23
C ASN A 45 46.48 -4.41 60.60
N VAL A 46 46.65 -3.31 61.33
CA VAL A 46 46.00 -3.09 62.64
C VAL A 46 44.49 -2.86 62.50
N TYR A 47 44.07 -2.13 61.46
CA TYR A 47 42.65 -1.87 61.18
C TYR A 47 41.98 -2.95 60.30
N ASN A 48 42.69 -4.03 59.96
CA ASN A 48 42.20 -5.15 59.15
C ASN A 48 41.54 -4.72 57.82
N ILE A 49 42.15 -3.74 57.15
CA ILE A 49 41.65 -3.22 55.86
C ILE A 49 41.94 -4.25 54.78
N THR A 50 40.89 -4.80 54.17
CA THR A 50 40.99 -5.78 53.09
C THR A 50 41.09 -5.06 51.75
N TYR A 51 42.15 -5.33 51.00
CA TYR A 51 42.36 -4.86 49.64
C TYR A 51 42.74 -6.03 48.75
N GLN A 52 42.46 -5.92 47.46
CA GLN A 52 42.78 -6.95 46.48
C GLN A 52 43.74 -6.40 45.44
N THR A 53 44.86 -7.07 45.25
CA THR A 53 45.84 -6.74 44.20
C THR A 53 45.30 -7.05 42.79
N ASN A 54 44.40 -8.03 42.69
CA ASN A 54 43.66 -8.32 41.46
C ASN A 54 42.29 -7.62 41.49
N TYR A 55 42.16 -6.54 40.72
CA TYR A 55 40.92 -5.76 40.59
C TYR A 55 39.71 -6.58 40.10
N PHE A 56 39.93 -7.68 39.38
CA PHE A 56 38.87 -8.52 38.79
C PHE A 56 38.43 -9.68 39.70
N SER A 57 38.89 -9.72 40.94
CA SER A 57 38.51 -10.80 41.85
C SER A 57 37.00 -10.76 42.20
N MET A 58 36.46 -11.94 42.55
CA MET A 58 35.03 -12.15 42.84
C MET A 58 34.65 -11.84 44.30
N SER A 59 35.64 -11.82 45.19
CA SER A 59 35.47 -11.43 46.59
C SER A 59 35.54 -9.91 46.73
N GLU A 60 34.87 -9.34 47.74
CA GLU A 60 34.99 -7.92 48.07
C GLU A 60 36.42 -7.59 48.54
N PRO A 61 37.03 -6.44 48.15
CA PRO A 61 36.52 -5.33 47.32
C PRO A 61 36.86 -5.44 45.80
N GLY A 62 36.65 -6.59 45.17
CA GLY A 62 36.84 -6.80 43.73
C GLY A 62 35.58 -6.59 42.87
N VAL A 63 35.79 -6.20 41.60
CA VAL A 63 34.71 -5.82 40.66
C VAL A 63 34.15 -7.03 39.87
N GLY A 64 34.81 -8.20 39.94
CA GLY A 64 34.52 -9.36 39.09
C GLY A 64 33.07 -9.83 39.15
N ARG A 65 32.46 -9.80 40.34
CA ARG A 65 31.06 -10.21 40.55
C ARG A 65 30.05 -9.37 39.77
N PHE A 66 30.30 -8.06 39.65
CA PHE A 66 29.42 -7.13 38.94
C PHE A 66 29.59 -7.25 37.43
N LEU A 67 30.82 -7.48 36.94
CA LEU A 67 31.09 -7.70 35.52
C LEU A 67 30.44 -8.99 35.00
N VAL A 68 30.49 -10.07 35.79
CA VAL A 68 29.80 -11.32 35.44
C VAL A 68 28.29 -11.14 35.45
N ALA A 69 27.75 -10.44 36.44
CA ALA A 69 26.32 -10.13 36.51
C ALA A 69 25.85 -9.30 35.29
N LEU A 70 26.59 -8.25 34.92
CA LEU A 70 26.31 -7.43 33.73
C LEU A 70 26.39 -8.23 32.44
N SER A 71 27.39 -9.12 32.31
CA SER A 71 27.55 -9.98 31.13
C SER A 71 26.38 -10.95 30.99
N LEU A 72 25.97 -11.58 32.09
CA LEU A 72 24.84 -12.52 32.11
C LEU A 72 23.51 -11.82 31.83
N GLN A 73 23.30 -10.62 32.38
CA GLN A 73 22.16 -9.77 32.05
C GLN A 73 22.11 -9.39 30.57
N GLY A 74 23.25 -9.04 29.98
CA GLY A 74 23.34 -8.74 28.55
C GLY A 74 22.84 -9.90 27.69
N VAL A 75 23.28 -11.13 28.00
CA VAL A 75 22.80 -12.34 27.30
C VAL A 75 21.30 -12.54 27.49
N VAL A 76 20.78 -12.38 28.72
CA VAL A 76 19.35 -12.53 29.02
C VAL A 76 18.51 -11.48 28.28
N TYR A 77 18.92 -10.21 28.27
CA TYR A 77 18.20 -9.15 27.55
C TYR A 77 18.26 -9.32 26.04
N ILE A 78 19.39 -9.75 25.48
CA ILE A 78 19.50 -10.08 24.05
C ILE A 78 18.57 -11.27 23.71
N ALA A 79 18.56 -12.32 24.52
CA ALA A 79 17.65 -13.45 24.33
C ALA A 79 16.18 -13.01 24.43
N LEU A 80 15.84 -12.15 25.39
CA LEU A 80 14.50 -11.59 25.54
C LEU A 80 14.11 -10.73 24.33
N LEU A 81 15.03 -9.91 23.81
CA LEU A 81 14.83 -9.15 22.57
C LEU A 81 14.55 -10.08 21.39
N PHE A 82 15.35 -11.15 21.20
CA PHE A 82 15.08 -12.14 20.16
C PHE A 82 13.70 -12.80 20.34
N VAL A 83 13.30 -13.15 21.56
CA VAL A 83 11.98 -13.73 21.83
C VAL A 83 10.84 -12.75 21.50
N ILE A 84 11.03 -11.45 21.76
CA ILE A 84 10.07 -10.40 21.42
C ILE A 84 10.00 -10.18 19.90
N GLU A 85 11.16 -10.04 19.24
CA GLU A 85 11.26 -9.80 17.79
C GLU A 85 10.80 -10.99 16.95
N LEU A 86 11.06 -12.22 17.38
CA LEU A 86 10.55 -13.44 16.73
C LEU A 86 9.02 -13.58 16.88
N GLN A 87 8.35 -12.61 17.53
CA GLN A 87 6.91 -12.54 17.72
C GLN A 87 6.30 -13.83 18.30
N CYS A 88 7.08 -14.69 18.97
CA CYS A 88 6.59 -15.99 19.46
C CYS A 88 5.36 -15.81 20.36
N VAL A 89 5.40 -14.80 21.23
CA VAL A 89 4.27 -14.45 22.12
C VAL A 89 3.08 -13.91 21.35
N HIS A 90 3.30 -13.11 20.29
CA HIS A 90 2.23 -12.57 19.46
C HIS A 90 1.58 -13.63 18.58
N THR A 91 2.35 -14.55 18.02
CA THR A 91 1.89 -15.71 17.26
C THR A 91 1.10 -16.67 18.17
N LEU A 92 1.61 -16.97 19.37
CA LEU A 92 0.91 -17.82 20.34
C LEU A 92 -0.39 -17.17 20.84
N ARG A 93 -0.35 -15.87 21.15
CA ARG A 93 -1.53 -15.10 21.56
C ARG A 93 -2.53 -14.94 20.41
N ARG A 94 -2.09 -14.76 19.17
CA ARG A 94 -2.96 -14.79 17.98
C ARG A 94 -3.58 -16.15 17.79
N LEU A 95 -2.85 -17.25 17.98
CA LEU A 95 -3.39 -18.61 17.92
C LEU A 95 -4.50 -18.82 18.97
N LEU A 96 -4.21 -18.48 20.23
CA LEU A 96 -5.16 -18.60 21.34
C LEU A 96 -6.37 -17.65 21.20
N THR A 97 -6.15 -16.42 20.75
CA THR A 97 -7.25 -15.45 20.56
C THR A 97 -8.01 -15.66 19.25
N SER A 98 -7.42 -16.23 18.20
CA SER A 98 -8.11 -16.53 16.94
C SER A 98 -9.18 -17.60 17.13
N LEU A 99 -8.93 -18.59 18.00
CA LEU A 99 -9.91 -19.61 18.38
C LEU A 99 -11.12 -18.99 19.12
N GLY A 100 -10.89 -17.99 19.96
CA GLY A 100 -11.96 -17.26 20.67
C GLY A 100 -12.65 -16.17 19.85
N LYS A 101 -11.93 -15.49 18.94
CA LYS A 101 -12.43 -14.36 18.14
C LYS A 101 -13.13 -14.79 16.84
N ARG A 102 -12.69 -15.87 16.17
CA ARG A 102 -13.44 -16.44 15.02
C ARG A 102 -14.88 -16.76 15.37
N ARG A 103 -15.11 -17.25 16.60
CA ARG A 103 -16.45 -17.61 17.09
C ARG A 103 -17.36 -16.40 17.38
N LYS A 104 -16.79 -15.20 17.62
CA LYS A 104 -17.54 -13.96 17.89
C LYS A 104 -17.67 -13.03 16.68
N GLN A 105 -16.87 -13.20 15.63
CA GLN A 105 -16.89 -12.34 14.44
C GLN A 105 -17.79 -12.89 13.32
N LEU A 106 -18.06 -14.21 13.28
CA LEU A 106 -19.02 -14.82 12.35
C LEU A 106 -20.41 -14.16 12.36
N PRO A 107 -21.03 -13.84 13.52
CA PRO A 107 -22.40 -13.30 13.55
C PRO A 107 -22.54 -11.91 12.89
N LEU A 108 -21.48 -11.09 12.93
CA LEU A 108 -21.50 -9.73 12.36
C LEU A 108 -21.42 -9.74 10.82
N MET A 109 -21.01 -10.86 10.22
CA MET A 109 -20.96 -11.06 8.77
C MET A 109 -22.28 -11.59 8.18
N GLU A 110 -23.12 -12.23 9.00
CA GLU A 110 -24.45 -12.74 8.60
C GLU A 110 -25.50 -11.62 8.54
N ASP A 111 -25.41 -10.61 9.42
CA ASP A 111 -26.40 -9.50 9.48
C ASP A 111 -26.20 -8.41 8.42
N ALA A 112 -25.10 -8.43 7.66
CA ALA A 112 -24.91 -7.52 6.54
C ALA A 112 -25.72 -8.04 5.34
N ALA A 113 -26.98 -7.63 5.25
CA ALA A 113 -27.84 -7.88 4.11
C ALA A 113 -27.07 -7.62 2.80
N LEU A 114 -26.95 -8.66 1.96
CA LEU A 114 -26.39 -8.56 0.62
C LEU A 114 -27.21 -7.52 -0.14
N LEU A 115 -26.69 -6.30 -0.21
CA LEU A 115 -27.18 -5.27 -1.13
C LEU A 115 -27.21 -5.86 -2.54
N PRO A 116 -28.09 -5.39 -3.44
CA PRO A 116 -28.13 -5.88 -4.81
C PRO A 116 -26.74 -5.74 -5.43
N GLU A 117 -26.07 -6.87 -5.66
CA GLU A 117 -24.77 -6.90 -6.30
C GLU A 117 -24.97 -6.75 -7.79
N ASP A 118 -24.02 -6.07 -8.44
CA ASP A 118 -24.02 -6.03 -9.89
C ASP A 118 -23.80 -7.43 -10.47
N ARG A 119 -24.48 -7.72 -11.59
CA ARG A 119 -24.46 -9.03 -12.24
C ARG A 119 -23.03 -9.51 -12.53
N ASP A 120 -22.14 -8.63 -12.95
CA ASP A 120 -20.76 -8.99 -13.34
C ASP A 120 -19.94 -9.39 -12.10
N VAL A 121 -20.19 -8.75 -10.95
CA VAL A 121 -19.55 -9.07 -9.66
C VAL A 121 -20.04 -10.43 -9.15
N ALA A 122 -21.36 -10.69 -9.26
CA ALA A 122 -21.94 -11.96 -8.85
C ALA A 122 -21.47 -13.13 -9.73
N GLU A 123 -21.39 -12.93 -11.04
CA GLU A 123 -20.86 -13.93 -11.99
C GLU A 123 -19.38 -14.24 -11.72
N GLU A 124 -18.54 -13.23 -11.45
CA GLU A 124 -17.14 -13.45 -11.09
C GLU A 124 -17.01 -14.16 -9.73
N ARG A 125 -17.80 -13.79 -8.71
CA ARG A 125 -17.79 -14.50 -7.43
C ARG A 125 -18.14 -15.97 -7.63
N LYS A 126 -19.20 -16.26 -8.39
CA LYS A 126 -19.63 -17.62 -8.69
C LYS A 126 -18.51 -18.41 -9.38
N ARG A 127 -17.89 -17.81 -10.40
CA ARG A 127 -16.76 -18.40 -11.12
C ARG A 127 -15.61 -18.75 -10.17
N VAL A 128 -15.22 -17.84 -9.28
CA VAL A 128 -14.10 -18.04 -8.35
C VAL A 128 -14.39 -19.08 -7.27
N LEU A 129 -15.66 -19.21 -6.86
CA LEU A 129 -16.10 -20.23 -5.89
C LEU A 129 -16.21 -21.62 -6.52
N GLU A 130 -16.60 -21.70 -7.79
CA GLU A 130 -16.70 -22.97 -8.54
C GLU A 130 -15.34 -23.52 -8.98
N CYS A 131 -14.35 -22.64 -9.16
CA CYS A 131 -13.00 -23.02 -9.51
C CYS A 131 -12.20 -23.62 -8.35
N GLN A 132 -11.28 -24.55 -8.67
CA GLN A 132 -10.26 -24.99 -7.72
C GLN A 132 -9.16 -23.91 -7.63
N PRO A 133 -9.05 -23.17 -6.52
CA PRO A 133 -8.24 -21.96 -6.45
C PRO A 133 -6.75 -22.21 -6.66
N ILE A 134 -6.26 -23.37 -6.22
CA ILE A 134 -4.85 -23.76 -6.37
C ILE A 134 -4.50 -23.98 -7.84
N ILE A 135 -5.36 -24.68 -8.58
CA ILE A 135 -5.13 -24.99 -10.00
C ILE A 135 -5.31 -23.74 -10.85
N GLU A 136 -6.36 -22.97 -10.61
CA GLU A 136 -6.58 -21.72 -11.34
C GLU A 136 -5.45 -20.71 -11.09
N SER A 137 -4.95 -20.65 -9.85
CA SER A 137 -3.82 -19.78 -9.50
C SER A 137 -2.50 -20.16 -10.16
N MET A 138 -2.25 -21.45 -10.36
CA MET A 138 -1.04 -21.93 -11.04
C MET A 138 -1.12 -21.78 -12.56
N VAL A 139 -2.28 -22.06 -13.16
CA VAL A 139 -2.41 -22.20 -14.62
C VAL A 139 -2.78 -20.88 -15.29
N GLY A 140 -3.85 -20.22 -14.85
CA GLY A 140 -4.47 -19.10 -15.56
C GLY A 140 -4.41 -17.74 -14.87
N SER A 141 -4.64 -17.71 -13.54
CA SER A 141 -4.90 -16.48 -12.79
C SER A 141 -3.99 -16.35 -11.57
N PRO A 142 -2.79 -15.77 -11.68
CA PRO A 142 -1.77 -15.77 -10.62
C PRO A 142 -2.27 -15.24 -9.27
N LEU A 143 -3.31 -14.41 -9.25
CA LEU A 143 -3.97 -13.95 -8.05
C LEU A 143 -5.44 -14.41 -8.04
N VAL A 144 -5.85 -15.13 -7.00
CA VAL A 144 -7.25 -15.51 -6.76
C VAL A 144 -7.65 -15.12 -5.34
N LEU A 145 -8.74 -14.38 -5.20
CA LEU A 145 -9.33 -13.92 -3.94
C LEU A 145 -10.63 -14.69 -3.70
N GLN A 146 -10.76 -15.38 -2.56
CA GLN A 146 -11.97 -16.11 -2.19
C GLN A 146 -12.58 -15.53 -0.91
N GLU A 147 -13.71 -14.82 -1.08
CA GLU A 147 -14.50 -14.22 0.00
C GLU A 147 -13.65 -13.48 1.05
N LEU A 148 -12.65 -12.71 0.59
CA LEU A 148 -11.70 -12.04 1.46
C LEU A 148 -12.40 -10.94 2.28
N SER A 149 -12.31 -11.01 3.60
CA SER A 149 -12.90 -10.04 4.53
C SER A 149 -11.94 -9.58 5.63
N LYS A 150 -12.09 -8.32 6.04
CA LYS A 150 -11.37 -7.71 7.17
C LYS A 150 -12.30 -6.92 8.06
N VAL A 151 -12.29 -7.25 9.35
CA VAL A 151 -12.92 -6.47 10.41
C VAL A 151 -11.84 -5.93 11.33
N TYR A 152 -11.82 -4.61 11.51
CA TYR A 152 -11.04 -3.97 12.57
C TYR A 152 -11.92 -3.81 13.79
N SER A 153 -11.43 -4.23 14.96
CA SER A 153 -12.14 -4.12 16.25
C SER A 153 -11.58 -3.04 17.17
N SER A 154 -10.57 -2.29 16.72
CA SER A 154 -9.99 -1.18 17.50
C SER A 154 -10.82 0.08 17.32
N GLY A 155 -11.64 0.44 18.31
CA GLY A 155 -12.47 1.66 18.31
C GLY A 155 -13.92 1.46 17.80
N GLY A 156 -14.33 0.22 17.57
CA GLY A 156 -15.61 -0.17 16.98
C GLY A 156 -15.40 -1.34 16.03
N ASN A 157 -16.42 -2.17 15.77
CA ASN A 157 -16.33 -3.21 14.75
C ASN A 157 -16.58 -2.57 13.37
N ILE A 158 -15.50 -2.21 12.68
CA ILE A 158 -15.54 -1.63 11.34
C ILE A 158 -15.21 -2.74 10.32
N LEU A 159 -16.19 -3.09 9.49
CA LEU A 159 -16.00 -3.96 8.33
C LEU A 159 -15.33 -3.14 7.23
N ALA A 160 -14.01 -3.29 7.10
CA ALA A 160 -13.23 -2.53 6.12
C ALA A 160 -13.24 -3.17 4.73
N VAL A 161 -13.37 -4.49 4.68
CA VAL A 161 -13.43 -5.28 3.45
C VAL A 161 -14.43 -6.42 3.66
N ASP A 162 -15.36 -6.61 2.72
CA ASP A 162 -16.42 -7.60 2.81
C ASP A 162 -16.46 -8.53 1.58
N ARG A 163 -16.10 -9.79 1.81
CA ARG A 163 -16.23 -10.96 0.90
C ARG A 163 -15.81 -10.67 -0.54
N LEU A 164 -14.65 -10.05 -0.72
CA LEU A 164 -14.12 -9.78 -2.05
C LEU A 164 -13.74 -11.10 -2.73
N SER A 165 -14.27 -11.31 -3.93
CA SER A 165 -13.95 -12.47 -4.77
C SER A 165 -13.57 -11.99 -6.16
N LEU A 166 -12.40 -12.41 -6.64
CA LEU A 166 -11.81 -11.95 -7.90
C LEU A 166 -10.67 -12.89 -8.33
N ALA A 167 -10.57 -13.19 -9.62
CA ALA A 167 -9.39 -13.85 -10.19
C ALA A 167 -8.73 -12.96 -11.23
N VAL A 168 -7.44 -12.65 -11.08
CA VAL A 168 -6.67 -11.82 -12.01
C VAL A 168 -5.75 -12.71 -12.85
N GLY A 169 -5.90 -12.61 -14.17
CA GLY A 169 -5.19 -13.37 -15.19
C GLY A 169 -3.70 -12.99 -15.37
N LYS A 170 -2.92 -13.89 -15.98
CA LYS A 170 -1.57 -13.57 -16.48
C LYS A 170 -1.66 -12.50 -17.57
N GLY A 171 -0.80 -11.49 -17.51
CA GLY A 171 -0.82 -10.36 -18.44
C GLY A 171 -2.02 -9.42 -18.30
N GLU A 172 -2.79 -9.55 -17.22
CA GLU A 172 -3.88 -8.63 -16.89
C GLU A 172 -3.36 -7.50 -15.99
N CYS A 173 -3.82 -6.27 -16.26
CA CYS A 173 -3.65 -5.15 -15.34
C CYS A 173 -5.01 -4.80 -14.74
N PHE A 174 -5.16 -5.09 -13.44
CA PHE A 174 -6.40 -4.91 -12.70
C PHE A 174 -6.39 -3.60 -11.91
N GLY A 175 -7.33 -2.71 -12.20
CA GLY A 175 -7.50 -1.43 -11.51
C GLY A 175 -8.50 -1.51 -10.36
N LEU A 176 -8.06 -1.17 -9.14
CA LEU A 176 -8.95 -1.02 -8.00
C LEU A 176 -9.23 0.47 -7.75
N LEU A 177 -10.38 0.93 -8.23
CA LEU A 177 -10.89 2.29 -8.05
C LEU A 177 -11.78 2.37 -6.80
N GLY A 178 -11.80 3.52 -6.12
CA GLY A 178 -12.64 3.72 -4.94
C GLY A 178 -12.28 4.99 -4.19
N PHE A 179 -13.17 5.49 -3.35
CA PHE A 179 -12.88 6.66 -2.51
C PHE A 179 -11.86 6.34 -1.41
N ASN A 180 -11.36 7.38 -0.76
CA ASN A 180 -10.59 7.22 0.46
C ASN A 180 -11.47 6.58 1.53
N GLY A 181 -10.97 5.52 2.17
CA GLY A 181 -11.77 4.73 3.12
C GLY A 181 -12.64 3.64 2.50
N ALA A 182 -12.62 3.45 1.17
CA ALA A 182 -13.36 2.35 0.53
C ALA A 182 -12.82 0.94 0.87
N GLY A 183 -11.60 0.83 1.38
CA GLY A 183 -10.96 -0.46 1.75
C GLY A 183 -9.79 -0.89 0.86
N LYS A 184 -9.44 -0.11 -0.17
CA LYS A 184 -8.36 -0.42 -1.15
C LYS A 184 -7.02 -0.81 -0.51
N THR A 185 -6.45 0.09 0.30
CA THR A 185 -5.18 -0.14 0.99
C THR A 185 -5.27 -1.30 1.99
N THR A 186 -6.43 -1.49 2.63
CA THR A 186 -6.66 -2.64 3.52
C THR A 186 -6.60 -3.96 2.73
N THR A 187 -7.20 -4.01 1.54
CA THR A 187 -7.11 -5.17 0.64
C THR A 187 -5.66 -5.45 0.27
N PHE A 188 -4.88 -4.43 -0.08
CA PHE A 188 -3.46 -4.59 -0.42
C PHE A 188 -2.64 -5.11 0.77
N LYS A 189 -2.83 -4.55 1.97
CA LYS A 189 -2.15 -5.03 3.19
C LYS A 189 -2.48 -6.47 3.53
N MET A 190 -3.71 -6.93 3.25
CA MET A 190 -4.05 -8.35 3.39
C MET A 190 -3.33 -9.21 2.35
N LEU A 191 -3.31 -8.79 1.08
CA LEU A 191 -2.67 -9.53 -0.01
C LEU A 191 -1.15 -9.59 0.13
N THR A 192 -0.51 -8.55 0.67
CA THR A 192 0.92 -8.53 0.97
C THR A 192 1.29 -9.24 2.27
N CYS A 193 0.29 -9.78 3.00
CA CYS A 193 0.43 -10.43 4.30
C CYS A 193 0.96 -9.49 5.42
N ASP A 194 0.84 -8.17 5.26
CA ASP A 194 1.13 -7.18 6.29
C ASP A 194 0.05 -7.18 7.38
N GLU A 195 -1.21 -7.32 6.96
CA GLU A 195 -2.38 -7.44 7.82
C GLU A 195 -3.03 -8.82 7.73
N SER A 196 -3.46 -9.38 8.88
CA SER A 196 -4.11 -10.69 8.89
C SER A 196 -5.54 -10.61 8.37
N VAL A 197 -5.95 -11.58 7.56
CA VAL A 197 -7.33 -11.73 7.07
C VAL A 197 -8.27 -12.18 8.19
N THR A 198 -9.51 -11.67 8.21
CA THR A 198 -10.54 -12.08 9.19
C THR A 198 -11.30 -13.32 8.72
N SER A 199 -11.75 -13.33 7.46
CA SER A 199 -12.43 -14.46 6.80
C SER A 199 -12.04 -14.53 5.32
N GLY A 200 -12.19 -15.71 4.71
CA GLY A 200 -11.75 -15.98 3.33
C GLY A 200 -10.26 -16.35 3.23
N ASP A 201 -9.80 -16.54 2.00
CA ASP A 201 -8.39 -16.82 1.67
C ASP A 201 -8.03 -16.16 0.34
N ALA A 202 -6.73 -16.00 0.06
CA ALA A 202 -6.24 -15.60 -1.24
C ALA A 202 -5.05 -16.48 -1.65
N TYR A 203 -4.93 -16.71 -2.95
CA TYR A 203 -3.92 -17.58 -3.54
C TYR A 203 -3.08 -16.78 -4.52
N ILE A 204 -1.76 -16.83 -4.32
CA ILE A 204 -0.77 -16.18 -5.17
C ILE A 204 0.16 -17.25 -5.72
N ASP A 205 0.13 -17.45 -7.04
CA ASP A 205 0.89 -18.48 -7.77
C ASP A 205 0.75 -19.88 -7.15
N GLY A 206 -0.47 -20.22 -6.71
CA GLY A 206 -0.81 -21.49 -6.06
C GLY A 206 -0.59 -21.57 -4.55
N TYR A 207 -0.15 -20.48 -3.89
CA TYR A 207 0.12 -20.46 -2.45
C TYR A 207 -0.89 -19.61 -1.69
N SER A 208 -1.43 -20.18 -0.61
CA SER A 208 -2.38 -19.49 0.29
C SER A 208 -1.67 -18.43 1.13
N ILE A 209 -2.25 -17.23 1.22
CA ILE A 209 -1.76 -16.13 2.07
C ILE A 209 -1.90 -16.45 3.57
N LEU A 210 -2.76 -17.39 3.94
CA LEU A 210 -2.91 -17.84 5.33
C LEU A 210 -1.88 -18.89 5.74
N ARG A 211 -1.51 -19.80 4.82
CA ARG A 211 -0.67 -20.97 5.13
C ARG A 211 0.79 -20.77 4.73
N ASP A 212 1.04 -20.13 3.59
CA ASP A 212 2.34 -20.11 2.91
C ASP A 212 2.91 -18.68 2.78
N ILE A 213 2.78 -17.86 3.83
CA ILE A 213 3.13 -16.43 3.86
C ILE A 213 4.51 -16.14 3.24
N LYS A 214 5.57 -16.86 3.65
CA LYS A 214 6.93 -16.62 3.16
C LYS A 214 7.07 -16.87 1.65
N LYS A 215 6.38 -17.91 1.13
CA LYS A 215 6.42 -18.27 -0.29
C LYS A 215 5.62 -17.28 -1.13
N VAL A 216 4.55 -16.72 -0.57
CA VAL A 216 3.80 -15.63 -1.18
C VAL A 216 4.67 -14.37 -1.25
N GLN A 217 5.30 -13.96 -0.14
CA GLN A 217 6.14 -12.77 -0.07
C GLN A 217 7.30 -12.79 -1.08
N GLN A 218 7.88 -13.95 -1.34
CA GLN A 218 8.92 -14.12 -2.37
C GLN A 218 8.42 -13.86 -3.80
N ARG A 219 7.11 -14.05 -4.06
CA ARG A 219 6.48 -13.97 -5.38
C ARG A 219 5.72 -12.68 -5.66
N ILE A 220 5.68 -11.75 -4.70
CA ILE A 220 4.96 -10.49 -4.88
C ILE A 220 5.93 -9.31 -5.02
N GLY A 221 5.67 -8.43 -5.97
CA GLY A 221 6.21 -7.07 -6.00
C GLY A 221 5.24 -6.13 -5.29
N TYR A 222 5.72 -5.19 -4.46
CA TYR A 222 4.85 -4.22 -3.81
C TYR A 222 5.47 -2.82 -3.82
N CYS A 223 4.74 -1.85 -4.35
CA CYS A 223 5.03 -0.42 -4.26
C CYS A 223 4.02 0.20 -3.28
N PRO A 224 4.41 0.54 -2.03
CA PRO A 224 3.52 1.15 -1.04
C PRO A 224 3.12 2.58 -1.41
N GLN A 225 2.05 3.11 -0.80
CA GLN A 225 1.62 4.51 -0.98
C GLN A 225 2.68 5.52 -0.52
N PHE A 226 3.36 5.26 0.61
CA PHE A 226 4.47 6.08 1.10
C PHE A 226 5.81 5.47 0.73
N ASP A 227 6.75 6.30 0.29
CA ASP A 227 8.07 5.84 -0.14
C ASP A 227 8.91 5.35 1.06
N ALA A 228 8.98 4.03 1.24
CA ALA A 228 9.79 3.37 2.25
C ALA A 228 11.25 3.16 1.78
N LEU A 229 11.92 4.25 1.38
CA LEU A 229 13.25 4.21 0.81
C LEU A 229 14.35 4.50 1.84
N LEU A 230 15.54 3.99 1.58
CA LEU A 230 16.73 4.20 2.42
C LEU A 230 17.50 5.43 1.93
N ASP A 231 17.31 6.55 2.63
CA ASP A 231 17.79 7.88 2.23
C ASP A 231 19.32 8.00 2.05
N HIS A 232 20.09 7.14 2.72
CA HIS A 232 21.56 7.16 2.72
C HIS A 232 22.21 6.25 1.67
N MET A 233 21.43 5.51 0.87
CA MET A 233 21.96 4.74 -0.26
C MET A 233 21.70 5.48 -1.57
N THR A 234 22.43 5.10 -2.62
CA THR A 234 22.12 5.49 -4.00
C THR A 234 20.96 4.67 -4.56
N GLY A 235 20.34 5.15 -5.64
CA GLY A 235 19.29 4.38 -6.33
C GLY A 235 19.81 3.04 -6.84
N ARG A 236 21.04 3.02 -7.38
CA ARG A 236 21.71 1.80 -7.85
C ARG A 236 21.99 0.80 -6.73
N GLU A 237 22.52 1.27 -5.60
CA GLU A 237 22.77 0.43 -4.42
C GLU A 237 21.47 -0.14 -3.85
N THR A 238 20.42 0.68 -3.77
CA THR A 238 19.10 0.28 -3.31
C THR A 238 18.54 -0.86 -4.17
N LEU A 239 18.56 -0.70 -5.50
CA LEU A 239 18.09 -1.75 -6.41
C LEU A 239 18.98 -3.00 -6.35
N SER A 240 20.29 -2.84 -6.24
CA SER A 240 21.21 -3.97 -6.10
C SER A 240 20.96 -4.77 -4.81
N MET A 241 20.65 -4.07 -3.70
CA MET A 241 20.26 -4.70 -2.44
C MET A 241 18.97 -5.50 -2.60
N TYR A 242 17.92 -4.91 -3.16
CA TYR A 242 16.65 -5.61 -3.37
C TYR A 242 16.77 -6.78 -4.36
N ALA A 243 17.57 -6.65 -5.42
CA ALA A 243 17.87 -7.74 -6.34
C ALA A 243 18.49 -8.96 -5.63
N ARG A 244 19.45 -8.73 -4.74
CA ARG A 244 20.08 -9.79 -3.93
C ARG A 244 19.11 -10.40 -2.93
N LEU A 245 18.28 -9.59 -2.27
CA LEU A 245 17.23 -10.06 -1.36
C LEU A 245 16.18 -10.94 -2.06
N ARG A 246 15.90 -10.66 -3.34
CA ARG A 246 15.04 -11.48 -4.20
C ARG A 246 15.69 -12.79 -4.65
N GLY A 247 16.98 -13.00 -4.39
CA GLY A 247 17.71 -14.19 -4.78
C GLY A 247 18.17 -14.21 -6.24
N ILE A 248 18.27 -13.05 -6.90
CA ILE A 248 18.83 -12.97 -8.25
C ILE A 248 20.32 -13.33 -8.18
N PRO A 249 20.83 -14.27 -9.01
CA PRO A 249 22.24 -14.64 -8.98
C PRO A 249 23.13 -13.43 -9.29
N GLU A 250 24.24 -13.27 -8.55
CA GLU A 250 25.11 -12.07 -8.59
C GLU A 250 25.53 -11.67 -10.02
N LYS A 251 25.75 -12.66 -10.89
CA LYS A 251 26.10 -12.47 -12.32
C LYS A 251 25.06 -11.65 -13.10
N TYR A 252 23.78 -11.75 -12.72
CA TYR A 252 22.66 -11.07 -13.39
C TYR A 252 22.20 -9.82 -12.67
N VAL A 253 22.66 -9.57 -11.43
CA VAL A 253 22.23 -8.41 -10.62
C VAL A 253 22.48 -7.10 -11.36
N CYS A 254 23.70 -6.89 -11.86
CA CYS A 254 24.05 -5.66 -12.57
C CYS A 254 23.14 -5.42 -13.80
N GLY A 255 22.96 -6.43 -14.65
CA GLY A 255 22.10 -6.33 -15.82
C GLY A 255 20.63 -6.07 -15.47
N CYS A 256 20.10 -6.73 -14.43
CA CYS A 256 18.74 -6.51 -13.97
C CYS A 256 18.54 -5.08 -13.44
N VAL A 257 19.50 -4.56 -12.66
CA VAL A 257 19.44 -3.19 -12.11
C VAL A 257 19.47 -2.15 -13.23
N GLU A 258 20.37 -2.29 -14.21
CA GLU A 258 20.44 -1.38 -15.35
C GLU A 258 19.16 -1.40 -16.20
N ASN A 259 18.60 -2.59 -16.44
CA ASN A 259 17.35 -2.72 -17.19
C ASN A 259 16.18 -2.01 -16.50
N VAL A 260 16.08 -2.10 -15.18
CA VAL A 260 15.04 -1.42 -14.39
C VAL A 260 15.28 0.10 -14.36
N LEU A 261 16.54 0.55 -14.16
CA LEU A 261 16.90 1.97 -14.20
C LEU A 261 16.57 2.62 -15.55
N ARG A 262 16.88 1.93 -16.66
CA ARG A 262 16.49 2.34 -18.02
C ARG A 262 14.99 2.39 -18.21
N SER A 263 14.30 1.36 -17.73
CA SER A 263 12.85 1.25 -17.93
C SER A 263 12.08 2.39 -17.29
N LEU A 264 12.60 2.96 -16.20
CA LEU A 264 11.99 4.09 -15.48
C LEU A 264 12.72 5.42 -15.67
N LEU A 265 13.68 5.48 -16.60
CA LEU A 265 14.53 6.65 -16.88
C LEU A 265 15.15 7.27 -15.61
N LEU A 266 15.66 6.43 -14.72
CA LEU A 266 16.36 6.83 -13.50
C LEU A 266 17.89 6.86 -13.65
N GLU A 267 18.44 6.50 -14.81
CA GLU A 267 19.89 6.49 -15.08
C GLU A 267 20.61 7.78 -14.66
N PRO A 268 20.10 9.01 -14.94
CA PRO A 268 20.81 10.26 -14.57
C PRO A 268 20.89 10.53 -13.06
N HIS A 269 20.09 9.81 -12.27
CA HIS A 269 20.02 9.95 -10.83
C HIS A 269 20.52 8.70 -10.10
N ALA A 270 20.84 7.61 -10.82
CA ALA A 270 21.14 6.30 -10.25
C ALA A 270 22.24 6.33 -9.18
N ASP A 271 23.28 7.14 -9.39
CA ASP A 271 24.46 7.27 -8.52
C ASP A 271 24.36 8.45 -7.53
N LYS A 272 23.19 9.09 -7.43
CA LYS A 272 22.89 10.11 -6.42
C LYS A 272 22.23 9.46 -5.21
N LEU A 273 22.49 10.00 -4.02
CA LEU A 273 21.83 9.57 -2.78
C LEU A 273 20.31 9.77 -2.86
N VAL A 274 19.54 8.81 -2.38
CA VAL A 274 18.06 8.86 -2.43
C VAL A 274 17.49 10.08 -1.70
N ARG A 275 18.14 10.56 -0.64
CA ARG A 275 17.73 11.79 0.05
C ARG A 275 17.65 13.04 -0.85
N SER A 276 18.44 13.09 -1.93
CA SER A 276 18.45 14.22 -2.87
C SER A 276 17.45 14.07 -4.02
N TYR A 277 16.72 12.96 -4.07
CA TYR A 277 15.70 12.74 -5.09
C TYR A 277 14.48 13.62 -4.85
N SER A 278 13.91 14.14 -5.94
CA SER A 278 12.56 14.71 -5.92
C SER A 278 11.53 13.63 -5.55
N GLY A 279 10.35 14.04 -5.07
CA GLY A 279 9.26 13.12 -4.75
C GLY A 279 8.93 12.17 -5.91
N GLY A 280 8.84 12.69 -7.14
CA GLY A 280 8.61 11.86 -8.32
C GLY A 280 9.73 10.83 -8.58
N ASN A 281 11.00 11.17 -8.36
CA ASN A 281 12.10 10.22 -8.51
C ASN A 281 12.14 9.17 -7.39
N LYS A 282 11.77 9.54 -6.15
CA LYS A 282 11.57 8.57 -5.07
C LYS A 282 10.46 7.59 -5.43
N ARG A 283 9.35 8.10 -5.96
CA ARG A 283 8.22 7.29 -6.43
C ARG A 283 8.62 6.32 -7.55
N LYS A 284 9.40 6.79 -8.53
CA LYS A 284 9.98 5.92 -9.59
C LYS A 284 10.85 4.83 -8.98
N LEU A 285 11.68 5.15 -8.00
CA LEU A 285 12.54 4.16 -7.34
C LEU A 285 11.71 3.14 -6.53
N SER A 286 10.62 3.56 -5.90
CA SER A 286 9.67 2.66 -5.22
C SER A 286 9.02 1.69 -6.20
N ALA A 287 8.56 2.18 -7.37
CA ALA A 287 8.06 1.33 -8.44
C ALA A 287 9.15 0.38 -8.98
N ALA A 288 10.38 0.85 -9.14
CA ALA A 288 11.53 0.04 -9.56
C ALA A 288 11.77 -1.16 -8.62
N ILE A 289 11.67 -0.94 -7.30
CA ILE A 289 11.81 -2.00 -6.29
C ILE A 289 10.69 -3.04 -6.41
N ALA A 290 9.47 -2.63 -6.76
CA ALA A 290 8.36 -3.56 -6.96
C ALA A 290 8.54 -4.44 -8.22
N LEU A 291 9.14 -3.88 -9.28
CA LEU A 291 9.36 -4.54 -10.57
C LEU A 291 10.59 -5.46 -10.59
N ILE A 292 11.56 -5.24 -9.70
CA ILE A 292 12.83 -5.97 -9.71
C ILE A 292 12.66 -7.46 -9.44
N GLY A 293 13.37 -8.30 -10.20
CA GLY A 293 13.26 -9.76 -10.13
C GLY A 293 12.05 -10.35 -10.84
N GLY A 294 11.19 -9.52 -11.43
CA GLY A 294 10.04 -9.96 -12.24
C GLY A 294 9.07 -10.89 -11.50
N PRO A 295 8.55 -10.51 -10.32
CA PRO A 295 7.59 -11.32 -9.59
C PRO A 295 6.32 -11.57 -10.42
N PRO A 296 5.65 -12.75 -10.28
CA PRO A 296 4.44 -13.07 -11.04
C PRO A 296 3.27 -12.12 -10.77
N VAL A 297 3.17 -11.59 -9.54
CA VAL A 297 2.12 -10.64 -9.14
C VAL A 297 2.77 -9.37 -8.59
N ILE A 298 2.33 -8.21 -9.10
CA ILE A 298 2.84 -6.90 -8.70
C ILE A 298 1.69 -6.03 -8.22
N PHE A 299 1.83 -5.47 -7.01
CA PHE A 299 0.89 -4.55 -6.39
C PHE A 299 1.47 -3.14 -6.41
N LEU A 300 0.75 -2.18 -6.98
CA LEU A 300 1.14 -0.78 -7.07
C LEU A 300 0.11 0.09 -6.35
N ASP A 301 0.45 0.61 -5.17
CA ASP A 301 -0.46 1.41 -4.36
C ASP A 301 -0.33 2.90 -4.69
N GLU A 302 -1.19 3.43 -5.56
CA GLU A 302 -1.16 4.80 -6.10
C GLU A 302 0.19 5.24 -6.70
N PRO A 303 0.74 4.51 -7.70
CA PRO A 303 2.14 4.67 -8.08
C PRO A 303 2.46 6.00 -8.77
N SER A 304 1.49 6.70 -9.37
CA SER A 304 1.73 7.99 -10.04
C SER A 304 1.57 9.23 -9.15
N THR A 305 1.22 9.09 -7.87
CA THR A 305 0.93 10.24 -7.01
C THR A 305 2.17 11.10 -6.80
N GLY A 306 2.06 12.40 -7.06
CA GLY A 306 3.16 13.36 -6.91
C GLY A 306 4.24 13.28 -8.00
N MET A 307 3.99 12.57 -9.10
CA MET A 307 4.83 12.61 -10.30
C MET A 307 4.39 13.72 -11.26
N ASP A 308 5.34 14.27 -12.01
CA ASP A 308 5.04 15.13 -13.16
C ASP A 308 4.38 14.32 -14.30
N PRO A 309 3.63 14.97 -15.22
CA PRO A 309 2.92 14.27 -16.29
C PRO A 309 3.82 13.40 -17.18
N VAL A 310 5.07 13.84 -17.43
CA VAL A 310 6.03 13.10 -18.25
C VAL A 310 6.51 11.85 -17.50
N ALA A 311 6.90 11.98 -16.24
CA ALA A 311 7.27 10.86 -15.38
C ALA A 311 6.15 9.82 -15.23
N ARG A 312 4.90 10.27 -15.08
CA ARG A 312 3.73 9.40 -15.03
C ARG A 312 3.60 8.57 -16.30
N ARG A 313 3.75 9.18 -17.48
CA ARG A 313 3.68 8.45 -18.75
C ARG A 313 4.78 7.39 -18.88
N LEU A 314 5.99 7.71 -18.44
CA LEU A 314 7.11 6.77 -18.45
C LEU A 314 6.90 5.59 -17.51
N LEU A 315 6.34 5.84 -16.33
CA LEU A 315 5.92 4.79 -15.40
C LEU A 315 4.87 3.89 -16.07
N TRP A 316 3.89 4.48 -16.75
CA TRP A 316 2.86 3.72 -17.46
C TRP A 316 3.43 2.84 -18.56
N ASP A 317 4.40 3.33 -19.33
CA ASP A 317 5.08 2.55 -20.36
C ASP A 317 5.88 1.38 -19.76
N ALA A 318 6.48 1.57 -18.58
CA ALA A 318 7.17 0.49 -17.85
C ALA A 318 6.20 -0.57 -17.31
N VAL A 319 5.06 -0.15 -16.77
CA VAL A 319 4.00 -1.04 -16.30
C VAL A 319 3.40 -1.83 -17.48
N THR A 320 3.16 -1.16 -18.61
CA THR A 320 2.62 -1.77 -19.83
C THR A 320 3.56 -2.85 -20.37
N ARG A 321 4.87 -2.57 -20.46
CA ARG A 321 5.89 -3.58 -20.83
C ARG A 321 5.93 -4.75 -19.86
N THR A 322 5.76 -4.48 -18.56
CA THR A 322 5.73 -5.54 -17.53
C THR A 322 4.49 -6.42 -17.69
N ARG A 323 3.33 -5.83 -17.96
CA ARG A 323 2.09 -6.55 -18.28
C ARG A 323 2.27 -7.42 -19.54
N GLU A 324 2.85 -6.87 -20.60
CA GLU A 324 3.12 -7.60 -21.86
C GLU A 324 4.06 -8.79 -21.68
N SER A 325 4.94 -8.75 -20.66
CA SER A 325 5.76 -9.90 -20.27
C SER A 325 4.99 -11.02 -19.53
N GLY A 326 3.66 -10.90 -19.43
CA GLY A 326 2.76 -11.91 -18.86
C GLY A 326 2.59 -11.83 -17.34
N LYS A 327 2.99 -10.72 -16.70
CA LYS A 327 2.83 -10.52 -15.26
C LYS A 327 1.43 -10.01 -14.93
N ALA A 328 0.90 -10.40 -13.78
CA ALA A 328 -0.36 -9.87 -13.26
C ALA A 328 -0.05 -8.61 -12.43
N ILE A 329 -0.68 -7.49 -12.78
CA ILE A 329 -0.47 -6.20 -12.11
C ILE A 329 -1.77 -5.75 -11.49
N ILE A 330 -1.74 -5.32 -10.24
CA ILE A 330 -2.87 -4.77 -9.52
C ILE A 330 -2.51 -3.36 -9.10
N ILE A 331 -3.30 -2.38 -9.53
CA ILE A 331 -3.05 -0.96 -9.29
C ILE A 331 -4.22 -0.38 -8.51
N THR A 332 -3.97 0.26 -7.38
CA THR A 332 -4.93 1.19 -6.80
C THR A 332 -4.62 2.57 -7.32
N SER A 333 -5.65 3.27 -7.76
CA SER A 333 -5.51 4.67 -8.15
C SER A 333 -6.77 5.44 -7.81
N HIS A 334 -6.61 6.74 -7.60
CA HIS A 334 -7.70 7.71 -7.61
C HIS A 334 -7.74 8.50 -8.93
N SER A 335 -6.80 8.27 -9.85
CA SER A 335 -6.78 8.86 -11.18
C SER A 335 -7.48 7.94 -12.18
N MET A 336 -8.58 8.41 -12.76
CA MET A 336 -9.32 7.64 -13.77
C MET A 336 -8.55 7.55 -15.08
N GLU A 337 -7.79 8.58 -15.44
CA GLU A 337 -6.87 8.54 -16.58
C GLU A 337 -5.86 7.40 -16.47
N GLU A 338 -5.31 7.17 -15.26
CA GLU A 338 -4.35 6.08 -15.03
C GLU A 338 -5.00 4.71 -15.21
N CYS A 339 -6.17 4.51 -14.60
CA CYS A 339 -6.90 3.26 -14.74
C CYS A 339 -7.35 3.01 -16.18
N GLU A 340 -7.78 4.04 -16.91
CA GLU A 340 -8.18 3.91 -18.31
C GLU A 340 -6.99 3.61 -19.24
N ALA A 341 -5.83 4.20 -18.98
CA ALA A 341 -4.62 3.97 -19.79
C ALA A 341 -3.98 2.59 -19.54
N LEU A 342 -3.97 2.11 -18.30
CA LEU A 342 -3.23 0.90 -17.91
C LEU A 342 -4.09 -0.35 -17.77
N CYS A 343 -5.30 -0.22 -17.22
CA CYS A 343 -6.06 -1.36 -16.73
C CYS A 343 -6.89 -1.99 -17.84
N THR A 344 -6.74 -3.31 -17.99
CA THR A 344 -7.55 -4.13 -18.89
C THR A 344 -8.94 -4.40 -18.29
N ARG A 345 -8.99 -4.50 -16.96
CA ARG A 345 -10.21 -4.65 -16.17
C ARG A 345 -10.07 -3.84 -14.90
N LEU A 346 -11.18 -3.32 -14.39
CA LEU A 346 -11.21 -2.54 -13.18
C LEU A 346 -12.44 -2.90 -12.33
N ALA A 347 -12.34 -2.66 -11.03
CA ALA A 347 -13.45 -2.71 -10.11
C ALA A 347 -13.58 -1.41 -9.35
N VAL A 348 -14.82 -0.96 -9.15
CA VAL A 348 -15.14 0.16 -8.27
C VAL A 348 -15.53 -0.40 -6.90
N MET A 349 -14.75 -0.02 -5.89
CA MET A 349 -14.93 -0.41 -4.50
C MET A 349 -15.63 0.69 -3.72
N VAL A 350 -16.71 0.33 -3.02
CA VAL A 350 -17.49 1.23 -2.16
C VAL A 350 -17.79 0.49 -0.85
N ASN A 351 -17.48 1.13 0.29
CA ASN A 351 -17.70 0.57 1.64
C ASN A 351 -17.22 -0.89 1.82
N GLY A 352 -16.05 -1.25 1.31
CA GLY A 352 -15.50 -2.60 1.49
C GLY A 352 -15.90 -3.65 0.46
N GLN A 353 -16.82 -3.33 -0.47
CA GLN A 353 -17.37 -4.27 -1.46
C GLN A 353 -17.09 -3.81 -2.90
N PHE A 354 -17.03 -4.76 -3.84
CA PHE A 354 -17.06 -4.44 -5.28
C PHE A 354 -18.49 -4.09 -5.71
N LYS A 355 -18.68 -2.90 -6.29
CA LYS A 355 -19.97 -2.46 -6.83
C LYS A 355 -20.11 -2.72 -8.31
N CYS A 356 -19.02 -2.65 -9.05
CA CYS A 356 -18.99 -3.03 -10.45
C CYS A 356 -17.61 -3.59 -10.81
N LEU A 357 -17.58 -4.39 -11.87
CA LEU A 357 -16.39 -5.08 -12.36
C LEU A 357 -16.47 -5.14 -13.89
N GLY A 358 -15.40 -4.77 -14.59
CA GLY A 358 -15.38 -4.86 -16.05
C GLY A 358 -14.26 -4.04 -16.68
N SER A 359 -14.18 -4.05 -18.01
CA SER A 359 -13.26 -3.16 -18.72
C SER A 359 -13.72 -1.69 -18.59
N PRO A 360 -12.82 -0.70 -18.73
CA PRO A 360 -13.21 0.71 -18.72
C PRO A 360 -14.36 1.00 -19.69
N GLN A 361 -14.31 0.42 -20.90
CA GLN A 361 -15.35 0.59 -21.90
C GLN A 361 -16.68 -0.07 -21.51
N HIS A 362 -16.64 -1.29 -20.95
CA HIS A 362 -17.85 -1.98 -20.48
C HIS A 362 -18.56 -1.17 -19.40
N LEU A 363 -17.81 -0.60 -18.45
CA LEU A 363 -18.38 0.23 -17.39
C LEU A 363 -18.96 1.55 -17.92
N LYS A 364 -18.30 2.19 -18.90
CA LYS A 364 -18.84 3.36 -19.59
C LYS A 364 -20.15 3.03 -20.32
N SER A 365 -20.24 1.89 -21.00
CA SER A 365 -21.46 1.49 -21.71
C SER A 365 -22.58 1.03 -20.79
N LYS A 366 -22.26 0.39 -19.66
CA LYS A 366 -23.24 -0.17 -18.72
C LYS A 366 -23.80 0.89 -17.76
N PHE A 367 -22.92 1.72 -17.22
CA PHE A 367 -23.27 2.71 -16.19
C PHE A 367 -23.28 4.15 -16.71
N GLY A 368 -22.62 4.42 -17.84
CA GLY A 368 -22.78 5.70 -18.50
C GLY A 368 -24.15 5.82 -19.15
N SER A 369 -24.89 6.87 -18.80
CA SER A 369 -26.10 7.29 -19.50
C SER A 369 -25.78 8.40 -20.49
N GLY A 370 -25.92 8.11 -21.78
CA GLY A 370 -25.92 9.11 -22.84
C GLY A 370 -24.56 9.70 -23.20
N TYR A 371 -24.55 10.90 -23.78
CA TYR A 371 -23.40 11.51 -24.45
C TYR A 371 -23.07 12.89 -23.90
N THR A 372 -21.83 13.31 -24.11
CA THR A 372 -21.38 14.66 -23.81
C THR A 372 -21.16 15.38 -25.14
N LEU A 373 -21.92 16.44 -25.38
CA LEU A 373 -21.82 17.32 -26.53
C LEU A 373 -21.13 18.61 -26.10
N LEU A 374 -20.04 18.95 -26.76
CA LEU A 374 -19.38 20.24 -26.63
C LEU A 374 -19.45 20.92 -28.00
N ALA A 375 -20.08 22.07 -28.10
CA ALA A 375 -20.22 22.79 -29.36
C ALA A 375 -19.79 24.25 -29.17
N LYS A 376 -19.06 24.77 -30.15
CA LYS A 376 -18.67 26.18 -30.23
C LYS A 376 -19.47 26.84 -31.34
N VAL A 377 -20.29 27.80 -30.97
CA VAL A 377 -21.10 28.59 -31.89
C VAL A 377 -20.36 29.89 -32.19
N HIS A 378 -20.35 30.30 -33.46
CA HIS A 378 -19.80 31.60 -33.82
C HIS A 378 -20.69 32.70 -33.24
N ILE A 379 -20.10 33.63 -32.49
CA ILE A 379 -20.81 34.79 -31.95
C ILE A 379 -20.23 36.04 -32.62
N GLU A 380 -21.03 36.71 -33.44
CA GLU A 380 -20.71 38.06 -33.93
C GLU A 380 -20.99 39.08 -32.81
N ALA A 381 -20.04 40.01 -32.61
CA ALA A 381 -19.97 40.93 -31.46
C ALA A 381 -21.13 41.93 -31.31
N GLU A 382 -22.13 41.89 -32.20
CA GLU A 382 -23.30 42.80 -32.17
C GLU A 382 -24.61 42.10 -31.74
N LEU A 383 -24.64 40.77 -31.60
CA LEU A 383 -25.83 39.95 -31.32
C LEU A 383 -25.56 38.83 -30.28
N GLU A 384 -24.86 39.14 -29.20
CA GLU A 384 -24.23 38.16 -28.29
C GLU A 384 -25.15 37.07 -27.70
N ASP A 385 -26.46 37.30 -27.55
CA ASP A 385 -27.36 36.33 -26.87
C ASP A 385 -28.30 35.56 -27.82
N SER A 386 -28.70 36.11 -28.98
CA SER A 386 -29.79 35.55 -29.80
C SER A 386 -29.44 34.20 -30.44
N ASP A 387 -28.31 34.14 -31.13
CA ASP A 387 -27.95 32.95 -31.92
C ASP A 387 -27.54 31.77 -31.03
N LEU A 388 -26.91 32.08 -29.90
CA LEU A 388 -26.60 31.09 -28.88
C LEU A 388 -27.89 30.54 -28.25
N GLN A 389 -28.88 31.37 -27.92
CA GLN A 389 -30.18 30.91 -27.41
C GLN A 389 -30.92 30.04 -28.42
N LEU A 390 -30.93 30.42 -29.71
CA LEU A 390 -31.55 29.62 -30.76
C LEU A 390 -30.91 28.22 -30.88
N PHE A 391 -29.59 28.13 -30.67
CA PHE A 391 -28.91 26.84 -30.63
C PHE A 391 -29.27 26.04 -29.36
N LYS A 392 -29.36 26.67 -28.19
CA LYS A 392 -29.81 26.00 -26.95
C LYS A 392 -31.22 25.44 -27.09
N ASP A 393 -32.15 26.24 -27.61
CA ASP A 393 -33.54 25.83 -27.86
C ASP A 393 -33.61 24.67 -28.86
N PHE A 394 -32.74 24.67 -29.88
CA PHE A 394 -32.60 23.57 -30.82
C PHE A 394 -32.14 22.27 -30.14
N ILE A 395 -31.13 22.34 -29.26
CA ILE A 395 -30.63 21.17 -28.53
C ILE A 395 -31.69 20.63 -27.57
N GLU A 396 -32.37 21.49 -26.81
CA GLU A 396 -33.40 21.08 -25.86
C GLU A 396 -34.64 20.50 -26.54
N SER A 397 -34.99 20.99 -27.74
CA SER A 397 -36.09 20.45 -28.54
C SER A 397 -35.74 19.15 -29.27
N THR A 398 -34.51 19.03 -29.77
CA THR A 398 -34.04 17.83 -30.51
C THR A 398 -33.70 16.68 -29.56
N PHE A 399 -33.13 16.99 -28.40
CA PHE A 399 -32.70 16.03 -27.39
C PHE A 399 -33.40 16.31 -26.05
N PRO A 400 -34.65 15.84 -25.88
CA PRO A 400 -35.40 16.06 -24.65
C PRO A 400 -34.66 15.49 -23.44
N GLY A 401 -34.47 16.32 -22.41
CA GLY A 401 -33.72 15.94 -21.20
C GLY A 401 -32.20 16.17 -21.29
N SER A 402 -31.72 16.90 -22.30
CA SER A 402 -30.35 17.42 -22.32
C SER A 402 -30.10 18.38 -21.15
N GLN A 403 -28.99 18.22 -20.45
CA GLN A 403 -28.60 19.09 -19.32
C GLN A 403 -27.43 19.98 -19.74
N LEU A 404 -27.60 21.30 -19.70
CA LEU A 404 -26.50 22.24 -19.86
C LEU A 404 -25.60 22.20 -18.61
N LYS A 405 -24.36 21.73 -18.76
CA LYS A 405 -23.38 21.66 -17.68
C LYS A 405 -22.54 22.92 -17.57
N ASP A 406 -22.19 23.51 -18.70
CA ASP A 406 -21.31 24.67 -18.74
C ASP A 406 -21.54 25.53 -19.98
N GLU A 407 -21.29 26.82 -19.84
CA GLU A 407 -21.44 27.82 -20.90
C GLU A 407 -20.39 28.92 -20.74
N HIS A 408 -19.51 29.06 -21.72
CA HIS A 408 -18.44 30.06 -21.70
C HIS A 408 -18.08 30.51 -23.11
N GLN A 409 -18.17 31.82 -23.40
CA GLN A 409 -17.69 32.44 -24.65
C GLN A 409 -18.17 31.72 -25.93
N GLY A 410 -19.47 31.40 -26.01
CA GLY A 410 -20.07 30.70 -27.15
C GLY A 410 -19.77 29.21 -27.24
N MET A 411 -19.05 28.64 -26.26
CA MET A 411 -18.98 27.20 -26.05
C MET A 411 -20.09 26.76 -25.12
N VAL A 412 -20.88 25.78 -25.56
CA VAL A 412 -21.91 25.13 -24.75
C VAL A 412 -21.55 23.66 -24.52
N HIS A 413 -21.71 23.23 -23.29
CA HIS A 413 -21.42 21.86 -22.86
C HIS A 413 -22.71 21.20 -22.37
N TYR A 414 -23.24 20.30 -23.19
CA TYR A 414 -24.46 19.56 -22.94
C TYR A 414 -24.19 18.12 -22.57
N HIS A 415 -24.97 17.60 -21.64
CA HIS A 415 -25.07 16.18 -21.35
C HIS A 415 -26.40 15.64 -21.85
N LEU A 416 -26.35 14.87 -22.93
CA LEU A 416 -27.50 14.18 -23.52
C LEU A 416 -27.77 12.93 -22.68
N THR A 417 -28.95 12.82 -22.06
CA THR A 417 -29.25 11.72 -21.12
C THR A 417 -29.99 10.53 -21.75
N ASP A 418 -30.46 10.69 -22.99
CA ASP A 418 -31.22 9.67 -23.70
C ASP A 418 -30.34 8.48 -24.13
N LYS A 419 -30.72 7.29 -23.66
CA LYS A 419 -30.02 6.02 -23.90
C LYS A 419 -30.35 5.41 -25.27
N THR A 420 -31.39 5.88 -25.94
CA THR A 420 -31.81 5.38 -27.25
C THR A 420 -31.06 6.05 -28.40
N LEU A 421 -30.43 7.19 -28.13
CA LEU A 421 -29.62 7.90 -29.11
C LEU A 421 -28.43 7.07 -29.54
N THR A 422 -28.22 7.03 -30.85
CA THR A 422 -27.01 6.46 -31.45
C THR A 422 -26.05 7.57 -31.85
N TRP A 423 -24.75 7.25 -31.90
CA TRP A 423 -23.73 8.15 -32.42
C TRP A 423 -24.11 8.77 -33.77
N ALA A 424 -24.63 7.96 -34.69
CA ALA A 424 -25.02 8.40 -36.03
C ALA A 424 -26.15 9.43 -36.02
N GLN A 425 -27.13 9.29 -35.11
CA GLN A 425 -28.21 10.25 -34.96
C GLN A 425 -27.69 11.59 -34.46
N VAL A 426 -26.90 11.58 -33.38
CA VAL A 426 -26.37 12.81 -32.77
C VAL A 426 -25.46 13.55 -33.76
N PHE A 427 -24.49 12.85 -34.36
CA PHE A 427 -23.62 13.44 -35.38
C PHE A 427 -24.41 13.91 -36.60
N GLY A 428 -25.35 13.12 -37.11
CA GLY A 428 -26.16 13.48 -38.27
C GLY A 428 -27.01 14.74 -38.04
N THR A 429 -27.62 14.88 -36.86
CA THR A 429 -28.40 16.07 -36.51
C THR A 429 -27.53 17.32 -36.34
N LEU A 430 -26.33 17.18 -35.74
CA LEU A 430 -25.42 18.31 -35.55
C LEU A 430 -24.79 18.76 -36.86
N GLU A 431 -24.43 17.83 -37.75
CA GLU A 431 -23.89 18.16 -39.05
C GLU A 431 -24.93 18.88 -39.92
N ALA A 432 -26.20 18.45 -39.89
CA ALA A 432 -27.29 19.16 -40.57
C ALA A 432 -27.57 20.54 -39.96
N ALA A 433 -27.34 20.71 -38.66
CA ALA A 433 -27.52 21.97 -37.93
C ALA A 433 -26.33 22.93 -38.10
N LYS A 434 -25.17 22.45 -38.54
CA LYS A 434 -23.92 23.21 -38.60
C LYS A 434 -24.03 24.49 -39.43
N GLU A 435 -24.58 24.41 -40.63
CA GLU A 435 -24.76 25.58 -41.51
C GLU A 435 -25.84 26.53 -40.98
N LYS A 436 -26.90 25.98 -40.36
CA LYS A 436 -28.05 26.76 -39.90
C LYS A 436 -27.75 27.60 -38.65
N TYR A 437 -26.92 27.08 -37.75
CA TYR A 437 -26.60 27.72 -36.46
C TYR A 437 -25.13 28.17 -36.38
N GLN A 438 -24.42 28.25 -37.50
CA GLN A 438 -23.01 28.70 -37.58
C GLN A 438 -22.09 28.06 -36.52
N ILE A 439 -22.15 26.73 -36.40
CA ILE A 439 -21.31 25.98 -35.45
C ILE A 439 -19.87 25.94 -36.01
N GLU A 440 -18.92 26.56 -35.31
CA GLU A 440 -17.50 26.55 -35.68
C GLU A 440 -16.92 25.13 -35.53
N ASP A 441 -17.15 24.51 -34.38
CA ASP A 441 -16.65 23.19 -34.06
C ASP A 441 -17.57 22.48 -33.07
N TYR A 442 -17.63 21.15 -33.12
CA TYR A 442 -18.35 20.35 -32.15
C TYR A 442 -17.66 19.01 -31.90
N CYS A 443 -17.74 18.56 -30.65
CA CYS A 443 -17.20 17.30 -30.18
C CYS A 443 -18.29 16.54 -29.44
N VAL A 444 -18.59 15.34 -29.91
CA VAL A 444 -19.44 14.39 -29.20
C VAL A 444 -18.54 13.33 -28.60
N SER A 445 -18.65 13.12 -27.29
CA SER A 445 -17.88 12.13 -26.55
C SER A 445 -18.79 11.29 -25.66
N GLN A 446 -18.35 10.06 -25.33
CA GLN A 446 -19.01 9.28 -24.29
C GLN A 446 -18.76 9.88 -22.91
N ILE A 447 -19.62 9.53 -21.96
CA ILE A 447 -19.38 9.78 -20.54
C ILE A 447 -17.97 9.30 -20.14
N SER A 448 -17.26 10.14 -19.39
CA SER A 448 -15.96 9.78 -18.83
C SER A 448 -16.11 8.74 -17.70
N LEU A 449 -15.06 7.95 -17.48
CA LEU A 449 -15.04 7.00 -16.35
C LEU A 449 -15.18 7.72 -15.00
N GLU A 450 -14.71 8.97 -14.93
CA GLU A 450 -14.88 9.87 -13.78
C GLU A 450 -16.34 10.12 -13.45
N GLN A 451 -17.18 10.41 -14.45
CA GLN A 451 -18.60 10.65 -14.25
C GLN A 451 -19.33 9.38 -13.80
N VAL A 452 -18.98 8.21 -14.38
CA VAL A 452 -19.46 6.91 -13.88
C VAL A 452 -19.07 6.73 -12.42
N PHE A 453 -17.82 6.99 -12.06
CA PHE A 453 -17.33 6.88 -10.70
C PHE A 453 -18.01 7.85 -9.71
N LEU A 454 -18.27 9.09 -10.12
CA LEU A 454 -19.00 10.09 -9.32
C LEU A 454 -20.44 9.65 -9.03
N SER A 455 -21.09 8.95 -9.96
CA SER A 455 -22.42 8.36 -9.68
C SER A 455 -22.37 7.35 -8.52
N PHE A 456 -21.26 6.61 -8.38
CA PHE A 456 -21.06 5.67 -7.28
C PHE A 456 -20.68 6.34 -5.96
N ALA A 457 -20.18 7.59 -6.01
CA ALA A 457 -19.82 8.37 -4.83
C ALA A 457 -20.99 8.57 -3.87
N GLN A 458 -22.20 8.68 -4.42
CA GLN A 458 -23.42 8.90 -3.64
C GLN A 458 -23.73 7.73 -2.69
N PHE A 459 -23.22 6.52 -2.98
CA PHE A 459 -23.40 5.33 -2.15
C PHE A 459 -22.29 5.13 -1.12
N GLN A 460 -21.23 5.95 -1.14
CA GLN A 460 -20.22 5.91 -0.11
C GLN A 460 -20.84 6.49 1.17
N HIS A 461 -20.99 5.67 2.21
CA HIS A 461 -21.38 6.21 3.49
C HIS A 461 -20.18 7.02 3.98
N CYS A 462 -20.35 8.33 4.12
CA CYS A 462 -19.51 9.08 5.02
C CYS A 462 -19.69 8.44 6.39
N THR A 463 -18.73 7.62 6.82
CA THR A 463 -18.52 7.33 8.24
C THR A 463 -18.61 8.67 8.94
N GLU A 464 -19.67 8.88 9.71
CA GLU A 464 -19.89 10.10 10.49
C GLU A 464 -18.60 10.41 11.24
N ARG A 465 -17.84 11.40 10.74
CA ARG A 465 -16.76 12.01 11.51
C ARG A 465 -17.44 12.69 12.67
N GLY A 466 -17.09 12.24 13.87
CA GLY A 466 -17.73 12.61 15.13
C GLY A 466 -18.06 14.09 15.24
N ARG A 467 -19.36 14.39 15.29
CA ARG A 467 -19.87 15.35 16.26
C ARG A 467 -19.93 14.62 17.61
N LYS A 468 -18.92 14.83 18.44
CA LYS A 468 -19.02 14.97 19.89
C LYS A 468 -17.72 15.54 20.43
#